data_AF-A0A9D5KYD4-F1
#
_entry.id   AF-A0A9D5KYD4-F1
#
_cell.length_a   1.000
_cell.length_b   1.000
_cell.length_c   1.000
_cell.angle_alpha   90.00
_cell.angle_beta   90.00
_cell.angle_gamma   90.00
#
_symmetry.space_group_name_H-M   'P 1'
#
loop_
_entity.id
_entity.type
_entity.pdbx_description
1 polymer ?
#
loop_
_entity_poly.entity_id
_entity_poly.type
_entity_poly.pdbx_seq_one_letter_code
_entity_poly.pdbx_strand_id
1 'polypeptide(L)'
;MPSEPAGVVEEIGTGQVGLVYKLTLAVTDFIMNNMVIRNLTIYIPALVAIPIVYRKVGARKYNLAEYFAAMIYMTSSILLFDIIISPVSFISESCYSGLEIGYSILICSISMYKAFPVGNLKKRMGYFTLYLIVSIALYLLIILGFLTLSFSSVS
;
A
#
# COMPACT_ATOMS: atom_id res chain seq x y z
N MET A 1 58.70 26.91 -24.19
CA MET A 1 57.78 26.51 -25.28
C MET A 1 56.56 25.87 -24.64
N PRO A 2 55.35 26.35 -24.98
CA PRO A 2 54.09 25.92 -24.38
C PRO A 2 53.50 24.72 -25.14
N SER A 3 52.76 23.87 -24.43
CA SER A 3 51.75 23.01 -25.05
C SER A 3 50.69 22.65 -24.02
N GLU A 4 49.68 23.50 -23.90
CA GLU A 4 48.32 22.94 -23.87
C GLU A 4 47.80 22.96 -25.31
N PRO A 5 46.93 22.00 -25.65
CA PRO A 5 45.60 22.47 -25.99
C PRO A 5 44.49 21.65 -25.34
N ALA A 6 43.62 22.39 -24.65
CA ALA A 6 42.18 22.34 -24.82
C ALA A 6 41.54 20.95 -24.98
N GLY A 7 41.36 20.26 -23.86
CA GLY A 7 40.21 19.37 -23.68
C GLY A 7 39.03 20.18 -23.15
N VAL A 8 38.45 21.07 -23.97
CA VAL A 8 37.09 21.57 -23.72
C VAL A 8 36.20 20.35 -23.89
N VAL A 9 35.91 19.65 -22.80
CA VAL A 9 34.82 18.68 -22.75
C VAL A 9 33.56 19.54 -22.84
N GLU A 10 33.09 19.64 -24.08
CA GLU A 10 31.76 20.07 -24.47
C GLU A 10 30.74 19.84 -23.36
N GLU A 11 30.28 20.92 -22.74
CA GLU A 11 29.01 20.98 -22.00
C GLU A 11 27.87 20.78 -23.00
N ILE A 12 27.71 19.56 -23.53
CA ILE A 12 26.59 19.20 -24.40
C ILE A 12 25.65 18.30 -23.60
N GLY A 13 24.55 18.89 -23.14
CA GLY A 13 23.27 18.17 -22.94
C GLY A 13 22.98 17.55 -21.57
N THR A 14 23.69 17.90 -20.50
CA THR A 14 23.54 17.24 -19.17
C THR A 14 22.47 17.85 -18.24
N GLY A 15 21.89 18.99 -18.59
CA GLY A 15 20.96 19.72 -17.70
C GLY A 15 19.61 19.01 -17.48
N GLN A 16 18.96 18.53 -18.54
CA GLN A 16 17.65 17.87 -18.45
C GLN A 16 17.74 16.44 -17.93
N VAL A 17 18.73 15.66 -18.37
CA VAL A 17 18.94 14.27 -17.90
C VAL A 17 19.36 14.25 -16.44
N GLY A 18 20.21 15.19 -16.02
CA GLY A 18 20.59 15.36 -14.61
C GLY A 18 19.41 15.79 -13.73
N LEU A 19 18.50 16.64 -14.23
CA LEU A 19 17.31 17.04 -13.50
C LEU A 19 16.30 15.89 -13.39
N VAL A 20 15.99 15.19 -14.49
CA VAL A 20 15.08 14.02 -14.45
C VAL A 20 15.63 12.93 -13.55
N TYR A 21 16.94 12.65 -13.60
CA TYR A 21 17.58 11.67 -12.72
C TYR A 21 17.47 12.10 -11.25
N LYS A 22 17.81 13.35 -10.91
CA LYS A 22 17.69 13.88 -9.55
C LYS A 22 16.25 13.88 -9.05
N LEU A 23 15.28 14.20 -9.90
CA LEU A 23 13.87 14.26 -9.56
C LEU A 23 13.30 12.85 -9.38
N THR A 24 13.69 11.89 -10.23
CA THR A 24 13.37 10.47 -10.04
C THR A 24 13.97 9.95 -8.74
N LEU A 25 15.23 10.24 -8.46
CA LEU A 25 15.92 9.78 -7.25
C LEU A 25 15.30 10.39 -5.99
N ALA A 26 14.96 11.68 -6.00
CA ALA A 26 14.25 12.34 -4.90
C ALA A 26 12.84 11.79 -4.68
N VAL A 27 12.10 11.48 -5.76
CA VAL A 27 10.78 10.85 -5.67
C VAL A 27 10.89 9.43 -5.14
N THR A 28 11.84 8.64 -5.63
CA THR A 28 12.08 7.28 -5.12
C THR A 28 12.51 7.29 -3.67
N ASP A 29 13.40 8.21 -3.27
CA ASP A 29 13.85 8.38 -1.89
C ASP A 29 12.70 8.79 -0.98
N PHE A 30 11.86 9.73 -1.41
CA PHE A 30 10.64 10.11 -0.71
C PHE A 30 9.65 8.93 -0.59
N ILE A 31 9.46 8.13 -1.64
CA ILE A 31 8.56 6.97 -1.61
C ILE A 31 9.10 5.87 -0.68
N MET A 32 10.41 5.61 -0.71
CA MET A 32 11.07 4.54 0.05
C MET A 32 11.20 4.88 1.54
N ASN A 33 11.51 6.13 1.87
CA ASN A 33 11.77 6.56 3.24
C ASN A 33 10.57 7.19 3.95
N ASN A 34 9.48 7.50 3.24
CA ASN A 34 8.27 7.99 3.88
C ASN A 34 7.42 6.84 4.41
N MET A 35 7.39 6.70 5.73
CA MET A 35 6.62 5.69 6.45
C MET A 35 5.12 5.69 6.07
N VAL A 36 4.54 6.85 5.77
CA VAL A 36 3.14 6.98 5.36
C VAL A 36 2.92 6.37 3.98
N ILE A 37 3.81 6.65 3.02
CA ILE A 37 3.72 6.10 1.66
C ILE A 37 3.91 4.59 1.70
N ARG A 38 4.88 4.11 2.49
CA ARG A 38 5.09 2.66 2.66
C ARG A 38 3.85 1.98 3.23
N ASN A 39 3.25 2.57 4.27
CA ASN A 39 2.03 2.03 4.90
C ASN A 39 0.84 2.05 3.93
N LEU A 40 0.64 3.13 3.15
CA LEU A 40 -0.42 3.20 2.15
C LEU A 40 -0.21 2.21 1.00
N THR A 41 1.04 2.03 0.56
CA THR A 41 1.39 1.12 -0.55
C THR A 41 1.07 -0.33 -0.20
N ILE A 42 1.33 -0.72 1.06
CA ILE A 42 1.00 -2.07 1.55
C ILE A 42 -0.49 -2.34 1.41
N TYR A 43 -1.39 -1.36 1.60
CA TYR A 43 -2.84 -1.58 1.53
C TYR A 43 -3.42 -1.58 0.11
N ILE A 44 -2.64 -1.24 -0.93
CA ILE A 44 -3.14 -1.19 -2.33
C ILE A 44 -3.77 -2.52 -2.78
N PRO A 45 -3.17 -3.70 -2.54
CA PRO A 45 -3.77 -4.98 -2.96
C PRO A 45 -5.12 -5.22 -2.28
N ALA A 46 -5.26 -4.86 -1.01
CA ALA A 46 -6.52 -4.93 -0.28
C ALA A 46 -7.56 -3.96 -0.86
N LEU A 47 -7.15 -2.74 -1.22
CA LEU A 47 -8.02 -1.77 -1.90
C LEU A 47 -8.54 -2.30 -3.25
N VAL A 48 -7.68 -2.96 -4.03
CA VAL A 48 -8.04 -3.59 -5.31
C VAL A 48 -8.97 -4.80 -5.14
N ALA A 49 -8.88 -5.53 -4.02
CA ALA A 49 -9.79 -6.63 -3.72
C ALA A 49 -11.26 -6.18 -3.57
N ILE A 50 -11.51 -4.94 -3.14
CA ILE A 50 -12.87 -4.41 -2.94
C ILE A 50 -13.69 -4.39 -4.24
N PRO A 51 -13.28 -3.72 -5.33
CA PRO A 51 -14.03 -3.74 -6.58
C PRO A 51 -14.08 -5.10 -7.26
N ILE A 52 -13.18 -6.04 -6.92
CA ILE A 52 -13.25 -7.43 -7.40
C ILE A 52 -14.41 -8.17 -6.72
N VAL A 53 -14.48 -8.11 -5.39
CA VAL A 53 -15.45 -8.88 -4.59
C VAL A 53 -16.82 -8.21 -4.53
N TYR A 54 -16.86 -6.90 -4.31
CA TYR A 54 -18.11 -6.15 -4.09
C TYR A 54 -18.69 -5.55 -5.37
N ARG A 55 -18.15 -5.90 -6.55
CA ARG A 55 -18.57 -5.32 -7.85
C ARG A 55 -20.07 -5.33 -8.09
N LYS A 56 -20.74 -6.42 -7.72
CA LYS A 56 -22.17 -6.66 -7.95
C LYS A 56 -23.07 -6.09 -6.85
N VAL A 57 -22.49 -5.62 -5.75
CA VAL A 57 -23.22 -5.20 -4.53
C VAL A 57 -22.93 -3.74 -4.16
N GLY A 58 -22.52 -2.92 -5.14
CA GLY A 58 -22.43 -1.48 -5.00
C GLY A 58 -21.03 -0.89 -5.09
N ALA A 59 -19.96 -1.67 -5.29
CA ALA A 59 -18.61 -1.13 -5.49
C ALA A 59 -18.47 -0.24 -6.73
N ARG A 60 -19.25 -0.47 -7.78
CA ARG A 60 -19.20 0.34 -9.01
C ARG A 60 -19.56 1.81 -8.83
N LYS A 61 -20.21 2.18 -7.73
CA LYS A 61 -20.61 3.57 -7.48
C LYS A 61 -19.45 4.44 -6.99
N TYR A 62 -18.35 3.83 -6.53
CA TYR A 62 -17.25 4.55 -5.93
C TYR A 62 -16.12 4.79 -6.93
N ASN A 63 -15.56 5.99 -6.90
CA ASN A 63 -14.40 6.36 -7.69
C ASN A 63 -13.10 5.96 -6.99
N LEU A 64 -12.02 5.86 -7.75
CA LEU A 64 -10.69 5.54 -7.22
C LEU A 64 -10.28 6.51 -6.09
N ALA A 65 -10.55 7.81 -6.25
CA ALA A 65 -10.29 8.80 -5.20
C ALA A 65 -11.02 8.51 -3.87
N GLU A 66 -12.26 8.02 -3.92
CA GLU A 66 -13.03 7.67 -2.71
C GLU A 66 -12.46 6.43 -2.03
N TYR A 67 -11.98 5.46 -2.82
CA TYR A 67 -11.26 4.31 -2.28
C TYR A 67 -9.96 4.71 -1.58
N PHE A 68 -9.17 5.61 -2.19
CA PHE A 68 -7.95 6.13 -1.57
C PHE A 68 -8.25 6.94 -0.31
N ALA A 69 -9.29 7.76 -0.31
CA ALA A 69 -9.73 8.48 0.88
C ALA A 69 -10.13 7.51 2.01
N ALA A 70 -10.91 6.47 1.70
CA ALA A 70 -11.29 5.45 2.66
C ALA A 70 -10.07 4.69 3.23
N MET A 71 -9.08 4.38 2.38
CA MET A 71 -7.83 3.76 2.81
C MET A 71 -7.04 4.67 3.75
N ILE A 72 -6.88 5.95 3.42
CA ILE A 72 -6.20 6.92 4.30
C ILE A 72 -6.89 7.00 5.65
N TYR A 73 -8.22 7.07 5.69
CA TYR A 73 -8.96 7.11 6.96
C TYR A 73 -8.82 5.81 7.76
N MET A 74 -8.87 4.64 7.11
CA MET A 74 -8.63 3.36 7.78
C MET A 74 -7.22 3.29 8.37
N THR A 75 -6.20 3.57 7.57
CA THR A 75 -4.81 3.54 8.02
C THR A 75 -4.59 4.53 9.16
N SER A 76 -5.16 5.73 9.08
CA SER A 76 -5.10 6.71 10.17
C SER A 76 -5.78 6.21 11.44
N SER A 77 -6.93 5.54 11.32
CA SER A 77 -7.63 4.95 12.47
C SER A 77 -6.82 3.84 13.13
N ILE A 78 -6.16 2.98 12.33
CA ILE A 78 -5.28 1.91 12.83
C ILE A 78 -4.07 2.53 13.53
N LEU A 79 -3.41 3.52 12.94
CA LEU A 79 -2.27 4.22 13.56
C LEU A 79 -2.66 4.91 14.87
N LEU A 80 -3.82 5.57 14.91
CA LEU A 80 -4.29 6.18 16.15
C LEU A 80 -4.55 5.13 17.23
N PHE A 81 -5.17 4.01 16.88
CA PHE A 81 -5.36 2.91 17.81
C PHE A 81 -4.02 2.36 18.30
N ASP A 82 -3.07 2.17 17.39
CA ASP A 82 -1.73 1.66 17.67
C ASP A 82 -0.98 2.55 18.67
N ILE A 83 -1.03 3.88 18.48
CA ILE A 83 -0.45 4.85 19.43
C ILE A 83 -1.10 4.72 20.82
N ILE A 84 -2.41 4.54 20.87
CA ILE A 84 -3.16 4.40 22.14
C ILE A 84 -2.80 3.11 22.87
N ILE A 85 -2.67 1.99 22.14
CA ILE A 85 -2.34 0.69 22.74
C ILE A 85 -0.84 0.46 22.88
N SER A 86 0.00 1.37 22.37
CA SER A 86 1.46 1.26 22.42
C SER A 86 2.02 0.94 23.81
N PRO A 87 1.47 1.42 24.95
CA PRO A 87 1.98 1.03 26.27
C PRO A 87 1.84 -0.47 26.58
N VAL A 88 0.89 -1.17 25.94
CA VAL A 88 0.68 -2.61 26.11
C VAL A 88 1.86 -3.42 25.55
N SER A 89 2.58 -2.89 24.56
CA SER A 89 3.79 -3.52 24.01
C SER A 89 4.86 -3.78 25.07
N PHE A 90 4.96 -2.93 26.10
CA PHE A 90 5.92 -3.10 27.19
C PHE A 90 5.54 -4.24 28.15
N ILE A 91 4.27 -4.66 28.15
CA ILE A 91 3.76 -5.73 29.01
C ILE A 91 3.79 -7.07 28.27
N SER A 92 3.28 -7.08 27.03
CA SER A 92 3.24 -8.29 26.19
C SER A 92 3.13 -7.91 24.72
N GLU A 93 4.17 -8.22 23.96
CA GLU A 93 4.22 -8.03 22.51
C GLU A 93 3.15 -8.87 21.79
N SER A 94 2.88 -10.09 22.27
CA SER A 94 1.81 -10.95 21.72
C SER A 94 0.41 -10.36 21.95
N CYS A 95 0.16 -9.77 23.12
CA CYS A 95 -1.11 -9.12 23.41
C CYS A 95 -1.29 -7.87 22.55
N TYR A 96 -0.24 -7.05 22.43
CA TYR A 96 -0.22 -5.86 21.58
C TYR A 96 -0.51 -6.22 20.11
N SER A 97 0.21 -7.18 19.54
CA SER A 97 0.00 -7.64 18.16
C SER A 97 -1.41 -8.21 17.96
N GLY A 98 -1.92 -8.96 18.94
CA GLY A 98 -3.28 -9.51 18.90
C GLY A 98 -4.36 -8.42 18.91
N LEU A 99 -4.18 -7.37 19.70
CA LEU A 99 -5.08 -6.21 19.73
C LEU A 99 -5.03 -5.41 18.43
N GLU A 100 -3.84 -5.17 17.87
CA GLU A 100 -3.66 -4.47 16.60
C GLU A 100 -4.36 -5.20 15.44
N ILE A 101 -4.13 -6.51 15.31
CA ILE A 101 -4.77 -7.36 14.29
C ILE A 101 -6.28 -7.39 14.50
N GLY A 102 -6.72 -7.58 15.75
CA GLY A 102 -8.14 -7.62 16.10
C GLY A 102 -8.86 -6.33 15.73
N TYR A 103 -8.29 -5.19 16.09
CA TYR A 103 -8.84 -3.88 15.74
C TYR A 103 -8.87 -3.66 14.22
N SER A 104 -7.81 -4.02 13.52
CA SER A 104 -7.72 -3.90 12.06
C SER A 104 -8.81 -4.71 11.34
N ILE A 105 -9.07 -5.93 11.79
CA ILE A 105 -10.15 -6.77 11.24
C ILE A 105 -11.52 -6.15 11.56
N LEU A 106 -11.73 -5.68 12.78
CA LEU A 106 -13.00 -5.08 13.21
C LEU A 106 -13.32 -3.81 12.42
N ILE A 107 -12.40 -2.86 12.32
CA ILE A 107 -12.63 -1.61 11.61
C ILE A 107 -12.85 -1.86 10.12
N CYS A 108 -12.12 -2.81 9.54
CA CYS A 108 -12.30 -3.24 8.16
C CYS A 108 -13.70 -3.84 7.94
N SER A 109 -14.13 -4.76 8.81
CA SER A 109 -15.45 -5.40 8.74
C SER A 109 -16.58 -4.39 8.87
N ILE A 110 -16.52 -3.49 9.86
CA ILE A 110 -17.54 -2.45 10.09
C ILE A 110 -17.63 -1.50 8.89
N SER A 111 -16.49 -1.11 8.32
CA SER A 111 -16.46 -0.21 7.17
C SER A 111 -17.04 -0.86 5.92
N MET A 112 -16.70 -2.12 5.64
CA MET A 112 -17.29 -2.88 4.53
C MET A 112 -18.80 -3.06 4.73
N TYR A 113 -19.22 -3.35 5.95
CA TYR A 113 -20.63 -3.47 6.32
C TYR A 113 -21.42 -2.20 6.04
N LYS A 114 -20.87 -1.03 6.41
CA LYS A 114 -21.50 0.27 6.17
C LYS A 114 -21.46 0.68 4.70
N ALA A 115 -20.37 0.39 3.99
CA ALA A 115 -20.18 0.78 2.60
C ALA A 115 -21.03 -0.04 1.62
N PHE A 116 -21.29 -1.32 1.93
CA PHE A 116 -21.97 -2.28 1.06
C PHE A 116 -23.19 -2.91 1.75
N PRO A 117 -24.41 -2.39 1.50
CA PRO A 117 -25.62 -2.89 2.12
C PRO A 117 -26.06 -4.23 1.48
N VAL A 118 -25.46 -5.33 1.89
CA VAL A 118 -25.92 -6.69 1.55
C VAL A 118 -27.03 -7.05 2.53
N GLY A 119 -28.22 -7.51 2.13
CA GLY A 119 -29.34 -7.68 3.09
C GLY A 119 -29.13 -8.75 4.18
N ASN A 120 -28.59 -9.92 3.82
CA ASN A 120 -28.53 -11.09 4.70
C ASN A 120 -27.16 -11.22 5.40
N LEU A 121 -27.15 -11.42 6.73
CA LEU A 121 -25.94 -11.61 7.55
C LEU A 121 -25.02 -12.73 7.05
N LYS A 122 -25.58 -13.88 6.67
CA LYS A 122 -24.76 -15.00 6.15
C LYS A 122 -24.05 -14.62 4.85
N LYS A 123 -24.74 -13.89 3.96
CA LYS A 123 -24.14 -13.40 2.71
C LYS A 123 -23.08 -12.34 2.99
N ARG A 124 -23.32 -11.44 3.96
CA ARG A 124 -22.34 -10.42 4.40
C ARG A 124 -21.03 -11.06 4.83
N MET A 125 -21.09 -12.05 5.73
CA MET A 125 -19.90 -12.76 6.18
C MET A 125 -19.21 -13.46 5.01
N GLY A 126 -19.96 -14.10 4.12
CA GLY A 126 -19.41 -14.71 2.90
C GLY A 126 -18.64 -13.73 2.01
N TYR A 127 -19.17 -12.52 1.77
CA TYR A 127 -18.47 -11.48 1.02
C TYR A 127 -17.22 -10.97 1.74
N PHE A 128 -17.28 -10.80 3.06
CA PHE A 128 -16.11 -10.38 3.84
C PHE A 128 -15.00 -11.44 3.84
N THR A 129 -15.36 -12.73 3.99
CA THR A 129 -14.41 -13.84 3.88
C THR A 129 -13.83 -13.92 2.47
N LEU A 130 -14.65 -13.78 1.42
CA LEU A 130 -14.16 -13.75 0.04
C LEU A 130 -13.19 -12.58 -0.18
N TYR A 131 -13.47 -11.41 0.39
CA TYR A 131 -12.59 -10.25 0.35
C TYR A 131 -11.23 -10.53 1.00
N LEU A 132 -11.19 -11.19 2.15
CA LEU A 132 -9.92 -11.59 2.79
C LEU A 132 -9.14 -12.57 1.91
N ILE A 133 -9.81 -13.58 1.36
CA ILE A 133 -9.19 -14.58 0.47
C ILE A 133 -8.61 -13.91 -0.77
N VAL A 134 -9.37 -13.05 -1.44
CA VAL A 134 -8.90 -12.32 -2.63
C VAL A 134 -7.75 -11.38 -2.28
N SER A 135 -7.81 -10.70 -1.14
CA SER A 135 -6.71 -9.84 -0.69
C SER A 135 -5.43 -10.65 -0.50
N ILE A 136 -5.49 -11.78 0.21
CA ILE A 136 -4.35 -12.68 0.41
C ILE A 136 -3.81 -13.19 -0.94
N ALA A 137 -4.69 -13.60 -1.86
CA ALA A 137 -4.29 -14.06 -3.19
C ALA A 137 -3.55 -12.97 -3.97
N LEU A 138 -3.98 -11.71 -3.89
CA LEU A 138 -3.29 -10.58 -4.53
C LEU A 138 -1.90 -10.34 -3.92
N TYR A 139 -1.75 -10.40 -2.60
CA TYR A 139 -0.44 -10.29 -1.95
C TYR A 139 0.50 -11.43 -2.40
N LEU A 140 0.01 -12.67 -2.43
CA LEU A 140 0.80 -13.82 -2.88
C LEU A 140 1.23 -13.67 -4.35
N LEU A 141 0.36 -13.15 -5.21
CA LEU A 141 0.68 -12.91 -6.62
C LEU A 141 1.80 -11.87 -6.76
N ILE A 142 1.76 -10.80 -5.99
CA ILE A 142 2.83 -9.77 -5.97
C ILE A 142 4.16 -10.38 -5.51
N ILE A 143 4.15 -11.17 -4.44
CA ILE A 143 5.35 -11.85 -3.93
C ILE A 143 5.92 -12.81 -4.98
N LEU A 144 5.06 -13.63 -5.61
CA LEU A 144 5.46 -14.55 -6.65
C LEU A 144 6.06 -13.82 -7.85
N GLY A 145 5.43 -12.72 -8.30
CA GLY A 145 5.94 -11.87 -9.37
C GLY A 145 7.33 -11.33 -9.06
N PHE A 146 7.53 -10.81 -7.86
CA PHE A 146 8.84 -10.32 -7.41
C PHE A 146 9.90 -11.44 -7.38
N LEU A 147 9.55 -12.63 -6.88
CA LEU A 147 10.43 -13.79 -6.88
C LEU A 147 10.83 -14.19 -8.31
N THR A 148 9.87 -14.30 -9.23
CA THR A 148 10.16 -14.67 -10.62
C THR A 148 11.08 -13.67 -11.33
N LEU A 149 10.88 -12.38 -11.12
CA LEU A 149 11.75 -11.32 -11.66
C LEU A 149 13.15 -11.40 -11.06
N SER A 150 13.25 -11.64 -9.75
CA SER A 150 14.52 -11.78 -9.06
C SER A 150 15.33 -12.96 -9.59
N PHE A 151 14.71 -14.14 -9.75
CA PHE A 151 15.38 -15.31 -10.33
C PHE A 151 15.78 -15.08 -11.79
N SER A 152 14.92 -14.40 -12.58
CA SER A 152 15.23 -14.09 -13.99
C SER A 152 16.34 -13.05 -14.16
N SER A 153 16.59 -12.20 -13.16
CA SER A 153 17.68 -11.21 -13.19
C SER A 153 19.06 -11.77 -12.84
N VAL A 154 19.10 -12.98 -12.25
CA VAL A 154 20.33 -13.66 -11.81
C VAL A 154 20.77 -14.75 -12.80
N SER A 155 19.87 -15.21 -13.67
CA SER A 155 20.13 -16.16 -14.76
C SER A 155 20.52 -15.47 -16.06
#